data_AF-A0A511YEE4-F1
#
_entry.id   AF-A0A511YEE4-F1
#
_cell.length_a   1.000
_cell.length_b   1.000
_cell.length_c   1.000
_cell.angle_alpha   90.00
_cell.angle_beta   90.00
_cell.angle_gamma   90.00
#
_symmetry.space_group_name_H-M   'P 1'
#
loop_
_entity.id
_entity.type
_entity.pdbx_description
1 polymer ?
#
loop_
_entity_poly.entity_id
_entity_poly.type
_entity_poly.pdbx_seq_one_letter_code
_entity_poly.pdbx_strand_id
1 'polypeptide(L)'
;MLYFQTPVIKKLSSQKEPEIGKAKILALRYLEKCKATRQSVREDKNGIFIITDLTSIQTEILHQQARLPKYISDKSAPQINAFKPSLFKSVMNFTGILGYYNPFTGEAQYNAELPHTLIPFTSAHESSHQLGFAREQEANFIGYLIGVNSKNTDLRYSTEYFTLKSLLRFIVEEDPEFVKSVLKQYSPAMKRDRMYERSFIFRHQGWLDDFFGFTNNLFLKSNQQEGAVTYSYFIDLLLNYEK
;
A
#
# COMPACT_ATOMS: atom_id res chain seq x y z
N MET A 1 10.82 -12.91 -18.02
CA MET A 1 9.79 -13.96 -17.86
C MET A 1 8.90 -13.75 -16.59
N LEU A 2 8.70 -12.51 -16.13
CA LEU A 2 7.90 -12.19 -14.92
C LEU A 2 6.42 -11.87 -15.22
N TYR A 3 6.07 -11.54 -16.47
CA TYR A 3 4.73 -11.10 -16.86
C TYR A 3 3.73 -12.25 -17.16
N PHE A 4 4.21 -13.49 -17.28
CA PHE A 4 3.38 -14.65 -17.63
C PHE A 4 2.85 -15.44 -16.42
N GLN A 5 2.91 -14.86 -15.22
CA GLN A 5 2.34 -15.51 -14.03
C GLN A 5 0.81 -15.46 -14.07
N THR A 6 0.19 -16.59 -13.69
CA THR A 6 -1.26 -16.67 -13.44
C THR A 6 -1.67 -15.56 -12.48
N PRO A 7 -2.63 -14.69 -12.87
CA PRO A 7 -3.09 -13.61 -12.02
C PRO A 7 -3.57 -14.11 -10.65
N VAL A 8 -3.28 -13.36 -9.60
CA VAL A 8 -3.60 -13.74 -8.21
C VAL A 8 -5.09 -13.98 -8.02
N ILE A 9 -5.97 -13.25 -8.70
CA ILE A 9 -7.42 -13.43 -8.63
C ILE A 9 -7.85 -14.85 -8.99
N LYS A 10 -7.15 -15.52 -9.91
CA LYS A 10 -7.43 -16.91 -10.31
C LYS A 10 -7.07 -17.93 -9.23
N LYS A 11 -6.30 -17.52 -8.23
CA LYS A 11 -5.89 -18.33 -7.07
C LYS A 11 -6.79 -18.12 -5.85
N LEU A 12 -7.66 -17.12 -5.86
CA LEU A 12 -8.60 -16.86 -4.78
C LEU A 12 -9.83 -17.74 -4.90
N SER A 13 -10.49 -18.00 -3.76
CA SER A 13 -11.70 -18.84 -3.70
C SER A 13 -12.93 -18.21 -4.36
N SER A 14 -12.88 -16.92 -4.68
CA SER A 14 -13.94 -16.15 -5.31
C SER A 14 -13.33 -15.21 -6.35
N GLN A 15 -14.09 -14.94 -7.41
CA GLN A 15 -13.74 -14.01 -8.49
C GLN A 15 -14.95 -13.11 -8.81
N LYS A 16 -15.66 -12.69 -7.76
CA LYS A 16 -16.82 -11.82 -7.89
C LYS A 16 -16.36 -10.39 -8.14
N GLU A 17 -17.15 -9.67 -8.92
CA GLU A 17 -17.05 -8.21 -9.03
C GLU A 17 -17.12 -7.56 -7.64
N PRO A 18 -16.39 -6.46 -7.43
CA PRO A 18 -16.33 -5.80 -6.14
C PRO A 18 -17.68 -5.20 -5.75
N GLU A 19 -18.18 -5.61 -4.59
CA GLU A 19 -19.47 -5.14 -4.07
C GLU A 19 -19.27 -3.97 -3.11
N ILE A 20 -19.94 -2.84 -3.39
CA ILE A 20 -19.87 -1.62 -2.57
C ILE A 20 -20.28 -1.86 -1.11
N GLY A 21 -21.29 -2.71 -0.87
CA GLY A 21 -21.76 -3.07 0.47
C GLY A 21 -20.65 -3.74 1.30
N LYS A 22 -19.96 -4.71 0.69
CA LYS A 22 -18.81 -5.39 1.29
C LYS A 22 -17.66 -4.41 1.54
N ALA A 23 -17.37 -3.53 0.59
CA ALA A 23 -16.33 -2.52 0.75
C ALA A 23 -16.62 -1.58 1.94
N LYS A 24 -17.86 -1.14 2.13
CA LYS A 24 -18.27 -0.31 3.28
C LYS A 24 -18.08 -1.04 4.61
N ILE A 25 -18.46 -2.32 4.69
CA ILE A 25 -18.25 -3.14 5.90
C ILE A 25 -16.77 -3.24 6.24
N LEU A 26 -15.92 -3.52 5.24
CA LEU A 26 -14.48 -3.60 5.45
C LEU A 26 -13.88 -2.24 5.80
N ALA A 27 -14.35 -1.14 5.21
CA ALA A 27 -13.88 0.20 5.54
C ALA A 27 -14.13 0.53 7.02
N LEU A 28 -15.30 0.18 7.56
CA LEU A 28 -15.59 0.35 8.99
C LEU A 28 -14.71 -0.58 9.86
N ARG A 29 -14.50 -1.83 9.43
CA ARG A 29 -13.57 -2.76 10.13
C ARG A 29 -12.16 -2.20 10.19
N TYR A 30 -11.64 -1.68 9.06
CA TYR A 30 -10.31 -1.10 8.99
C TYR A 30 -10.20 0.25 9.70
N LEU A 31 -11.28 1.03 9.78
CA LEU A 31 -11.32 2.22 10.62
C LEU A 31 -11.05 1.87 12.09
N GLU A 32 -11.74 0.86 12.62
CA GLU A 32 -11.54 0.43 14.01
C GLU A 32 -10.16 -0.18 14.25
N LYS A 33 -9.67 -1.00 13.32
CA LYS A 33 -8.28 -1.50 13.36
C LYS A 33 -7.26 -0.36 13.39
N CYS A 34 -7.39 0.62 12.49
CA CYS A 34 -6.51 1.79 12.47
C CYS A 34 -6.56 2.57 13.77
N LYS A 35 -7.75 2.79 14.35
CA LYS A 35 -7.89 3.48 15.65
C LYS A 35 -7.14 2.73 16.75
N ALA A 36 -7.26 1.41 16.79
CA ALA A 36 -6.58 0.57 17.78
C ALA A 36 -5.06 0.55 17.58
N THR A 37 -4.59 0.22 16.37
CA THR A 37 -3.14 0.12 16.10
C THR A 37 -2.46 1.48 16.22
N ARG A 38 -3.14 2.60 15.86
CA ARG A 38 -2.58 3.96 16.01
C ARG A 38 -2.26 4.34 17.45
N GLN A 39 -2.90 3.72 18.45
CA GLN A 39 -2.57 3.93 19.86
C GLN A 39 -1.27 3.24 20.29
N SER A 40 -0.83 2.25 19.51
CA SER A 40 0.34 1.42 19.82
C SER A 40 1.61 1.84 19.07
N VAL A 41 1.52 2.85 18.20
CA VAL A 41 2.66 3.38 17.44
C VAL A 41 3.15 4.70 18.03
N ARG A 42 4.42 5.02 17.80
CA ARG A 42 5.03 6.24 18.33
C ARG A 42 4.63 7.47 17.54
N GLU A 43 4.69 8.63 18.18
CA GLU A 43 4.42 9.91 17.55
C GLU A 43 5.47 10.96 17.90
N ASP A 44 5.62 11.95 17.02
CA ASP A 44 6.47 13.12 17.26
C ASP A 44 5.80 14.12 18.22
N LYS A 45 6.46 15.25 18.48
CA LYS A 45 5.92 16.33 19.32
C LYS A 45 4.61 16.95 18.81
N ASN A 46 4.30 16.79 17.52
CA ASN A 46 3.06 17.25 16.91
C ASN A 46 1.98 16.17 16.93
N GLY A 47 2.28 15.00 17.52
CA GLY A 47 1.40 13.85 17.57
C GLY A 47 1.21 13.18 16.20
N ILE A 48 2.17 13.30 15.28
CA ILE A 48 2.18 12.63 13.97
C ILE A 48 2.94 11.31 14.12
N PHE A 49 2.42 10.23 13.52
CA PHE A 49 3.06 8.92 13.56
C PHE A 49 4.51 8.99 13.07
N ILE A 50 5.43 8.36 13.83
CA ILE A 50 6.82 8.21 13.43
C ILE A 50 7.32 6.76 13.56
N ILE A 51 8.08 6.32 12.57
CA ILE A 51 8.92 5.13 12.66
C ILE A 51 10.15 5.46 13.50
N THR A 52 10.49 4.58 14.43
CA THR A 52 11.72 4.69 15.24
C THR A 52 12.70 3.55 15.04
N ASP A 53 12.24 2.44 14.46
CA ASP A 53 13.07 1.27 14.16
C ASP A 53 12.67 0.70 12.79
N LEU A 54 13.30 1.23 11.74
CA LEU A 54 13.06 0.77 10.37
C LEU A 54 13.61 -0.65 10.14
N THR A 55 14.67 -1.04 10.83
CA THR A 55 15.26 -2.37 10.70
C THR A 55 14.28 -3.44 11.19
N SER A 56 13.61 -3.21 12.32
CA SER A 56 12.55 -4.12 12.81
C SER A 56 11.43 -4.30 11.80
N ILE A 57 11.01 -3.22 11.11
CA ILE A 57 9.99 -3.28 10.05
C ILE A 57 10.48 -4.16 8.89
N GLN A 58 11.69 -3.94 8.40
CA GLN A 58 12.27 -4.71 7.30
C GLN A 58 12.43 -6.18 7.66
N THR A 59 12.89 -6.50 8.87
CA THR A 59 12.99 -7.87 9.37
C THR A 59 11.62 -8.54 9.44
N GLU A 60 10.60 -7.84 9.92
CA GLU A 60 9.23 -8.38 9.95
C GLU A 60 8.69 -8.61 8.53
N ILE A 61 8.96 -7.70 7.57
CA ILE A 61 8.58 -7.89 6.16
C ILE A 61 9.18 -9.19 5.63
N LEU A 62 10.50 -9.39 5.77
CA LEU A 62 11.15 -10.63 5.32
C LEU A 62 10.55 -11.86 6.00
N HIS A 63 10.33 -11.80 7.31
CA HIS A 63 9.71 -12.88 8.08
C HIS A 63 8.29 -13.24 7.57
N GLN A 64 7.51 -12.24 7.16
CA GLN A 64 6.15 -12.43 6.63
C GLN A 64 6.15 -12.91 5.17
N GLN A 65 7.12 -12.51 4.34
CA GLN A 65 7.28 -13.06 2.98
C GLN A 65 7.37 -14.58 2.98
N ALA A 66 8.11 -15.16 3.93
CA ALA A 66 8.24 -16.62 4.07
C ALA A 66 6.96 -17.32 4.56
N ARG A 67 5.94 -16.56 4.98
CA ARG A 67 4.67 -17.05 5.54
C ARG A 67 3.46 -16.75 4.65
N LEU A 68 3.68 -16.22 3.47
CA LEU A 68 2.61 -16.02 2.51
C LEU A 68 1.86 -17.35 2.27
N PRO A 69 0.53 -17.32 2.11
CA PRO A 69 -0.22 -18.54 1.88
C PRO A 69 0.26 -19.26 0.62
N LYS A 70 0.58 -20.56 0.74
CA LYS A 70 1.16 -21.35 -0.35
C LYS A 70 0.31 -21.38 -1.63
N TYR A 71 -1.01 -21.25 -1.50
CA TYR A 71 -1.91 -21.19 -2.65
C TYR A 71 -1.81 -19.86 -3.41
N ILE A 72 -1.27 -18.81 -2.80
CA ILE A 72 -1.04 -17.49 -3.42
C ILE A 72 0.38 -17.43 -4.00
N SER A 73 1.37 -17.80 -3.19
CA SER A 73 2.79 -17.81 -3.56
C SER A 73 3.44 -19.14 -3.15
N ASP A 74 3.91 -19.88 -4.14
CA ASP A 74 4.73 -21.09 -3.99
C ASP A 74 6.25 -20.78 -4.06
N LYS A 75 6.60 -19.50 -4.23
CA LYS A 75 7.99 -19.06 -4.39
C LYS A 75 8.74 -19.05 -3.07
N SER A 76 10.03 -19.38 -3.15
CA SER A 76 10.94 -19.22 -2.02
C SER A 76 11.25 -17.74 -1.79
N ALA A 77 10.98 -17.25 -0.58
CA ALA A 77 11.35 -15.90 -0.19
C ALA A 77 12.89 -15.81 -0.05
N PRO A 78 13.56 -14.83 -0.67
CA PRO A 78 15.01 -14.75 -0.65
C PRO A 78 15.59 -14.48 0.75
N GLN A 79 14.79 -13.91 1.66
CA GLN A 79 15.23 -13.53 3.02
C GLN A 79 16.46 -12.60 3.05
N ILE A 80 16.71 -11.88 1.95
CA ILE A 80 17.81 -10.92 1.84
C ILE A 80 17.27 -9.53 2.19
N ASN A 81 17.88 -8.87 3.18
CA ASN A 81 17.60 -7.47 3.47
C ASN A 81 18.26 -6.57 2.40
N ALA A 82 17.53 -6.34 1.30
CA ALA A 82 17.92 -5.45 0.21
C ALA A 82 17.01 -4.21 0.11
N PHE A 83 16.53 -3.71 1.24
CA PHE A 83 15.78 -2.45 1.31
C PHE A 83 16.76 -1.27 1.31
N LYS A 84 16.61 -0.34 0.37
CA LYS A 84 17.51 0.82 0.25
C LYS A 84 16.74 2.14 0.14
N PRO A 85 17.16 3.21 0.84
CA PRO A 85 16.65 4.53 0.53
C PRO A 85 17.08 4.89 -0.90
N SER A 86 16.14 5.36 -1.72
CA SER A 86 16.45 5.78 -3.09
C SER A 86 17.39 6.98 -3.10
N LEU A 87 18.39 6.95 -3.99
CA LEU A 87 19.26 8.10 -4.25
C LEU A 87 18.49 9.26 -4.92
N PHE A 88 17.35 8.96 -5.55
CA PHE A 88 16.50 9.92 -6.27
C PHE A 88 15.26 10.33 -5.47
N LYS A 89 15.23 10.08 -4.16
CA LYS A 89 14.10 10.33 -3.26
C LYS A 89 13.46 11.72 -3.43
N SER A 90 14.25 12.78 -3.56
CA SER A 90 13.73 14.14 -3.71
C SER A 90 13.05 14.36 -5.06
N VAL A 91 13.52 13.73 -6.14
CA VAL A 91 12.86 13.74 -7.45
C VAL A 91 11.57 12.92 -7.38
N MET A 92 11.60 11.76 -6.72
CA MET A 92 10.44 10.88 -6.57
C MET A 92 9.24 11.56 -5.90
N ASN A 93 9.48 12.51 -4.99
CA ASN A 93 8.39 13.29 -4.38
C ASN A 93 7.49 13.99 -5.40
N PHE A 94 8.05 14.41 -6.54
CA PHE A 94 7.34 15.15 -7.60
C PHE A 94 6.75 14.25 -8.69
N THR A 95 7.02 12.94 -8.66
CA THR A 95 6.54 12.01 -9.71
C THR A 95 5.35 11.18 -9.27
N GLY A 96 5.08 11.13 -7.97
CA GLY A 96 4.11 10.22 -7.36
C GLY A 96 4.65 8.80 -7.13
N ILE A 97 5.93 8.54 -7.45
CA ILE A 97 6.59 7.25 -7.20
C ILE A 97 7.01 7.20 -5.73
N LEU A 98 6.49 6.23 -4.99
CA LEU A 98 6.77 6.07 -3.55
C LEU A 98 8.00 5.16 -3.31
N GLY A 99 8.21 4.20 -4.20
CA GLY A 99 9.28 3.22 -4.16
C GLY A 99 9.54 2.68 -5.57
N TYR A 100 10.60 1.89 -5.71
CA TYR A 100 10.92 1.21 -6.93
C TYR A 100 11.79 -0.03 -6.66
N TYR A 101 11.39 -1.15 -7.25
CA TYR A 101 12.24 -2.34 -7.32
C TYR A 101 13.26 -2.24 -8.45
N ASN A 102 14.54 -2.29 -8.13
CA ASN A 102 15.62 -2.27 -9.12
C ASN A 102 15.85 -3.69 -9.68
N PRO A 103 15.54 -3.96 -10.97
CA PRO A 103 15.63 -5.29 -11.55
C PRO A 103 17.09 -5.74 -11.79
N PHE A 104 18.06 -4.82 -11.76
CA PHE A 104 19.47 -5.14 -11.97
C PHE A 104 20.18 -5.47 -10.65
N THR A 105 19.80 -4.81 -9.54
CA THR A 105 20.41 -5.03 -8.22
C THR A 105 19.56 -5.89 -7.28
N GLY A 106 18.27 -6.09 -7.59
CA GLY A 106 17.32 -6.79 -6.74
C GLY A 106 16.88 -5.99 -5.51
N GLU A 107 17.21 -4.70 -5.45
CA GLU A 107 16.93 -3.85 -4.29
C GLU A 107 15.48 -3.33 -4.31
N ALA A 108 14.81 -3.43 -3.17
CA ALA A 108 13.55 -2.75 -2.91
C ALA A 108 13.86 -1.32 -2.45
N GLN A 109 13.88 -0.37 -3.38
CA GLN A 109 14.17 1.02 -3.06
C GLN A 109 12.91 1.75 -2.60
N TYR A 110 13.00 2.54 -1.54
CA TYR A 110 11.88 3.36 -1.06
C TYR A 110 12.31 4.82 -0.92
N ASN A 111 11.35 5.72 -1.07
CA ASN A 111 11.56 7.12 -0.82
C ASN A 111 11.56 7.40 0.69
N ALA A 112 12.74 7.70 1.24
CA ALA A 112 12.94 7.94 2.67
C ALA A 112 12.40 9.30 3.15
N GLU A 113 11.95 10.17 2.24
CA GLU A 113 11.35 11.48 2.58
C GLU A 113 9.82 11.40 2.74
N LEU A 114 9.21 10.23 2.44
CA LEU A 114 7.78 10.05 2.57
C LEU A 114 7.32 10.23 4.02
N PRO A 115 6.05 10.65 4.21
CA PRO A 115 5.37 10.47 5.49
C PRO A 115 5.56 9.07 6.05
N HIS A 116 5.87 8.98 7.34
CA HIS A 116 6.17 7.70 7.99
C HIS A 116 4.99 6.72 7.91
N THR A 117 3.76 7.19 7.74
CA THR A 117 2.57 6.36 7.46
C THR A 117 2.64 5.57 6.15
N LEU A 118 3.45 6.00 5.18
CA LEU A 118 3.57 5.37 3.85
C LEU A 118 4.76 4.41 3.76
N ILE A 119 5.89 4.73 4.40
CA ILE A 119 7.15 4.00 4.27
C ILE A 119 7.01 2.47 4.51
N PRO A 120 6.34 1.99 5.58
CA PRO A 120 6.31 0.55 5.88
C PRO A 120 5.53 -0.23 4.83
N PHE A 121 4.34 0.25 4.43
CA PHE A 121 3.56 -0.39 3.37
C PHE A 121 4.28 -0.32 2.02
N THR A 122 4.86 0.82 1.65
CA THR A 122 5.68 0.95 0.43
C THR A 122 6.82 -0.05 0.45
N SER A 123 7.52 -0.21 1.58
CA SER A 123 8.58 -1.22 1.70
C SER A 123 8.02 -2.63 1.46
N ALA A 124 6.88 -2.99 2.05
CA ALA A 124 6.24 -4.29 1.82
C ALA A 124 5.84 -4.51 0.35
N HIS A 125 5.30 -3.47 -0.31
CA HIS A 125 4.98 -3.47 -1.74
C HIS A 125 6.22 -3.72 -2.59
N GLU A 126 7.29 -2.94 -2.43
CA GLU A 126 8.52 -3.11 -3.22
C GLU A 126 9.17 -4.48 -2.96
N SER A 127 9.05 -4.99 -1.74
CA SER A 127 9.49 -6.34 -1.39
C SER A 127 8.73 -7.43 -2.15
N SER A 128 7.47 -7.17 -2.53
CA SER A 128 6.64 -8.10 -3.30
C SER A 128 7.16 -8.24 -4.74
N HIS A 129 7.76 -7.19 -5.30
CA HIS A 129 8.46 -7.28 -6.58
C HIS A 129 9.72 -8.15 -6.49
N GLN A 130 10.41 -8.20 -5.34
CA GLN A 130 11.53 -9.13 -5.12
C GLN A 130 11.07 -10.60 -5.14
N LEU A 131 9.82 -10.86 -4.74
CA LEU A 131 9.18 -12.16 -4.91
C LEU A 131 8.68 -12.40 -6.34
N GLY A 132 8.91 -11.46 -7.26
CA GLY A 132 8.57 -11.56 -8.67
C GLY A 132 7.08 -11.36 -8.99
N PHE A 133 6.33 -10.66 -8.13
CA PHE A 133 5.01 -10.14 -8.49
C PHE A 133 5.20 -8.83 -9.25
N ALA A 134 5.16 -8.87 -10.58
CA ALA A 134 5.47 -7.70 -11.41
C ALA A 134 4.30 -6.70 -11.54
N ARG A 135 3.05 -7.14 -11.40
CA ARG A 135 1.88 -6.25 -11.52
C ARG A 135 1.73 -5.44 -10.24
N GLU A 136 1.67 -4.11 -10.36
CA GLU A 136 1.55 -3.18 -9.22
C GLU A 136 0.39 -3.52 -8.26
N GLN A 137 -0.78 -3.84 -8.81
CA GLN A 137 -1.95 -4.14 -7.98
C GLN A 137 -1.85 -5.50 -7.27
N GLU A 138 -1.12 -6.46 -7.85
CA GLU A 138 -0.78 -7.73 -7.17
C GLU A 138 0.29 -7.49 -6.11
N ALA A 139 1.29 -6.64 -6.37
CA ALA A 139 2.28 -6.23 -5.38
C ALA A 139 1.64 -5.50 -4.19
N ASN A 140 0.64 -4.63 -4.42
CA ASN A 140 -0.17 -4.04 -3.36
C ASN A 140 -0.87 -5.12 -2.52
N PHE A 141 -1.44 -6.13 -3.17
CA PHE A 141 -2.13 -7.23 -2.48
C PHE A 141 -1.17 -8.11 -1.68
N ILE A 142 0.02 -8.42 -2.21
CA ILE A 142 1.03 -9.17 -1.45
C ILE A 142 1.58 -8.32 -0.30
N GLY A 143 1.83 -7.02 -0.50
CA GLY A 143 2.22 -6.09 0.56
C GLY A 143 1.15 -5.99 1.66
N TYR A 144 -0.13 -6.03 1.28
CA TYR A 144 -1.24 -6.15 2.22
C TYR A 144 -1.15 -7.44 3.06
N LEU A 145 -0.98 -8.60 2.43
CA LEU A 145 -0.86 -9.87 3.14
C LEU A 145 0.35 -9.91 4.09
N ILE A 146 1.47 -9.30 3.68
CA ILE A 146 2.68 -9.15 4.51
C ILE A 146 2.38 -8.34 5.78
N GLY A 147 1.64 -7.23 5.65
CA GLY A 147 1.50 -6.27 6.75
C GLY A 147 0.26 -6.44 7.62
N VAL A 148 -0.86 -6.96 7.10
CA VAL A 148 -2.16 -6.92 7.79
C VAL A 148 -2.19 -7.69 9.12
N ASN A 149 -1.42 -8.76 9.22
CA ASN A 149 -1.27 -9.57 10.44
C ASN A 149 0.16 -9.52 11.02
N SER A 150 0.93 -8.51 10.63
CA SER A 150 2.29 -8.27 11.13
C SER A 150 2.29 -8.11 12.66
N LYS A 151 3.33 -8.65 13.31
CA LYS A 151 3.57 -8.42 14.74
C LYS A 151 4.15 -7.03 15.00
N ASN A 152 4.87 -6.47 14.03
CA ASN A 152 5.35 -5.10 14.08
C ASN A 152 4.16 -4.13 13.89
N THR A 153 3.93 -3.27 14.89
CA THR A 153 2.80 -2.32 14.96
C THR A 153 2.89 -1.22 13.92
N ASP A 154 4.09 -0.74 13.60
CA ASP A 154 4.32 0.32 12.62
C ASP A 154 3.95 -0.16 11.21
N LEU A 155 4.38 -1.38 10.86
CA LEU A 155 3.99 -2.04 9.62
C LEU A 155 2.48 -2.29 9.56
N ARG A 156 1.92 -2.85 10.64
CA ARG A 156 0.48 -3.16 10.69
C ARG A 156 -0.37 -1.90 10.55
N TYR A 157 -0.03 -0.81 11.24
CA TYR A 157 -0.75 0.46 11.15
C TYR A 157 -0.68 1.03 9.73
N SER A 158 0.51 1.08 9.14
CA SER A 158 0.71 1.57 7.77
C SER A 158 -0.13 0.77 6.75
N THR A 159 -0.16 -0.57 6.86
CA THR A 159 -0.93 -1.44 5.98
C THR A 159 -2.44 -1.30 6.18
N GLU A 160 -2.91 -1.27 7.43
CA GLU A 160 -4.33 -1.04 7.75
C GLU A 160 -4.79 0.33 7.22
N TYR A 161 -3.94 1.36 7.38
CA TYR A 161 -4.24 2.71 6.94
C TYR A 161 -4.24 2.86 5.42
N PHE A 162 -3.28 2.22 4.72
CA PHE A 162 -3.32 2.10 3.26
C PHE A 162 -4.62 1.43 2.80
N THR A 163 -4.99 0.31 3.42
CA THR A 163 -6.18 -0.47 3.05
C THR A 163 -7.46 0.33 3.25
N LEU A 164 -7.58 1.04 4.38
CA LEU A 164 -8.69 1.96 4.63
C LEU A 164 -8.77 3.05 3.55
N LYS A 165 -7.66 3.71 3.22
CA LYS A 165 -7.64 4.76 2.19
C LYS A 165 -8.03 4.21 0.82
N SER A 166 -7.57 3.02 0.46
CA SER A 166 -7.91 2.36 -0.81
C SER A 166 -9.40 2.02 -0.89
N LEU A 167 -9.99 1.47 0.18
CA LEU A 167 -11.43 1.20 0.27
C LEU A 167 -12.24 2.50 0.17
N LEU A 168 -11.84 3.56 0.88
CA LEU A 168 -12.54 4.84 0.81
C LEU A 168 -12.44 5.49 -0.58
N ARG A 169 -11.31 5.34 -1.28
CA ARG A 169 -11.17 5.81 -2.67
C ARG A 169 -12.05 5.02 -3.64
N PHE A 170 -12.24 3.73 -3.41
CA PHE A 170 -13.21 2.93 -4.19
C PHE A 170 -14.65 3.39 -3.92
N ILE A 171 -15.00 3.61 -2.65
CA ILE A 171 -16.37 3.95 -2.26
C ILE A 171 -16.77 5.38 -2.67
N VAL A 172 -15.84 6.33 -2.75
CA VAL A 172 -16.16 7.76 -2.95
C VAL A 172 -16.85 8.04 -4.28
N GLU A 173 -16.60 7.24 -5.31
CA GLU A 173 -17.20 7.39 -6.64
C GLU A 173 -18.72 7.12 -6.60
N GLU A 174 -19.18 6.25 -5.69
CA GLU A 174 -20.60 5.87 -5.57
C GLU A 174 -21.28 6.48 -4.33
N ASP A 175 -20.59 6.58 -3.19
CA ASP A 175 -21.14 7.08 -1.93
C ASP A 175 -20.15 8.02 -1.20
N PRO A 176 -20.04 9.28 -1.65
CA PRO A 176 -19.16 10.27 -1.04
C PRO A 176 -19.58 10.66 0.39
N GLU A 177 -20.87 10.59 0.73
CA GLU A 177 -21.35 10.92 2.09
C GLU A 177 -20.96 9.83 3.10
N PHE A 178 -20.96 8.55 2.72
CA PHE A 178 -20.35 7.49 3.53
C PHE A 178 -18.88 7.79 3.82
N VAL A 179 -18.09 8.11 2.78
CA VAL A 179 -16.66 8.40 2.96
C VAL A 179 -16.43 9.58 3.89
N LYS A 180 -17.21 10.66 3.71
CA LYS A 180 -17.18 11.83 4.61
C LYS A 180 -17.55 11.46 6.04
N SER A 181 -18.51 10.56 6.25
CA SER A 181 -18.89 10.06 7.57
C SER A 181 -17.75 9.27 8.24
N VAL A 182 -17.03 8.44 7.47
CA VAL A 182 -15.87 7.67 7.97
C VAL A 182 -14.71 8.61 8.32
N LEU A 183 -14.40 9.57 7.47
CA LEU A 183 -13.33 10.56 7.72
C LEU A 183 -13.60 11.41 8.96
N LYS A 184 -14.87 11.73 9.26
CA LYS A 184 -15.25 12.43 10.51
C LYS A 184 -14.93 11.60 11.76
N GLN A 185 -15.06 10.28 11.65
CA GLN A 185 -14.80 9.31 12.73
C GLN A 185 -13.34 8.97 12.95
N TYR A 186 -12.40 9.48 12.12
CA TYR A 186 -10.97 9.32 12.39
C TYR A 186 -10.62 9.84 13.79
N SER A 187 -9.74 9.13 14.48
CA SER A 187 -9.18 9.61 15.75
C SER A 187 -8.43 10.93 15.54
N PRO A 188 -8.24 11.75 16.59
CA PRO A 188 -7.44 12.97 16.48
C PRO A 188 -6.04 12.72 15.90
N ALA A 189 -5.40 11.62 16.29
CA ALA A 189 -4.09 11.21 15.78
C ALA A 189 -4.14 10.88 14.28
N MET A 190 -5.11 10.07 13.83
CA MET A 190 -5.28 9.77 12.40
C MET A 190 -5.59 11.03 11.57
N LYS A 191 -6.31 12.02 12.13
CA LYS A 191 -6.56 13.29 11.45
C LYS A 191 -5.26 14.08 11.22
N ARG A 192 -4.35 14.08 12.19
CA ARG A 192 -3.02 14.70 12.06
C ARG A 192 -2.17 13.98 11.02
N ASP A 193 -2.13 12.65 11.07
CA ASP A 193 -1.43 11.82 10.08
C ASP A 193 -1.94 12.11 8.66
N ARG A 194 -3.27 12.12 8.47
CA ARG A 194 -3.90 12.47 7.19
C ARG A 194 -3.55 13.89 6.72
N MET A 195 -3.58 14.86 7.63
CA MET A 195 -3.25 16.25 7.30
C MET A 195 -1.79 16.36 6.87
N TYR A 196 -0.89 15.68 7.58
CA TYR A 196 0.53 15.66 7.24
C TYR A 196 0.79 15.03 5.86
N GLU A 197 0.19 13.89 5.56
CA GLU A 197 0.25 13.28 4.21
C GLU A 197 -0.25 14.24 3.13
N ARG A 198 -1.40 14.89 3.35
CA ARG A 198 -1.96 15.84 2.39
C ARG A 198 -1.06 17.05 2.17
N SER A 199 -0.49 17.61 3.24
CA SER A 199 0.45 18.72 3.14
C SER A 199 1.74 18.30 2.44
N PHE A 200 2.23 17.08 2.68
CA PHE A 200 3.37 16.53 1.95
C PHE A 200 3.08 16.44 0.45
N ILE A 201 1.95 15.84 0.06
CA ILE A 201 1.55 15.73 -1.36
C ILE A 201 1.40 17.13 -1.99
N PHE A 202 0.69 18.05 -1.33
CA PHE A 202 0.48 19.40 -1.84
C PHE A 202 1.78 20.17 -2.08
N ARG A 203 2.77 20.05 -1.18
CA ARG A 203 4.09 20.69 -1.34
C ARG A 203 4.89 20.15 -2.52
N HIS A 204 4.67 18.90 -2.92
CA HIS A 204 5.42 18.23 -3.98
C HIS A 204 4.60 18.06 -5.28
N GLN A 205 3.37 18.57 -5.33
CA GLN A 205 2.58 18.69 -6.56
C GLN A 205 3.01 19.87 -7.43
N GLY A 206 3.75 20.86 -6.89
CA GLY A 206 4.14 22.06 -7.63
C GLY A 206 5.36 21.87 -8.57
N TRP A 207 5.26 22.48 -9.75
CA TRP A 207 6.26 22.72 -10.84
C TRP A 207 6.38 21.70 -11.99
N LEU A 208 5.70 20.55 -11.97
CA LEU A 208 5.77 19.54 -13.05
C LEU A 208 4.40 18.93 -13.40
N ASP A 209 3.37 19.76 -13.60
CA ASP A 209 2.04 19.32 -14.07
C ASP A 209 2.12 18.50 -15.38
N ASP A 210 3.11 18.76 -16.24
CA ASP A 210 3.32 18.00 -17.49
C ASP A 210 3.95 16.61 -17.28
N PHE A 211 4.70 16.39 -16.18
CA PHE A 211 5.36 15.10 -15.91
C PHE A 211 4.39 14.08 -15.26
N PHE A 212 3.38 14.55 -14.53
CA PHE A 212 2.30 13.72 -13.98
C PHE A 212 1.50 13.02 -15.10
N GLY A 213 1.35 13.66 -16.26
CA GLY A 213 0.80 13.02 -17.45
C GLY A 213 1.61 11.81 -17.92
N PHE A 214 2.95 11.86 -17.81
CA PHE A 214 3.84 10.77 -18.24
C PHE A 214 3.86 9.60 -17.24
N THR A 215 3.89 9.86 -15.92
CA THR A 215 3.89 8.80 -14.90
C THR A 215 2.53 8.13 -14.77
N ASN A 216 1.43 8.89 -14.88
CA ASN A 216 0.09 8.32 -14.98
C ASN A 216 -0.04 7.46 -16.25
N ASN A 217 0.51 7.89 -17.38
CA ASN A 217 0.49 7.10 -18.62
C ASN A 217 1.39 5.84 -18.55
N LEU A 218 2.52 5.87 -17.83
CA LEU A 218 3.34 4.68 -17.55
C LEU A 218 2.66 3.71 -16.58
N PHE A 219 2.02 4.23 -15.53
CA PHE A 219 1.20 3.45 -14.61
C PHE A 219 0.00 2.81 -15.35
N LEU A 220 -0.72 3.58 -16.18
CA LEU A 220 -1.84 3.09 -17.00
C LEU A 220 -1.39 2.09 -18.07
N LYS A 221 -0.23 2.29 -18.72
CA LYS A 221 0.33 1.35 -19.71
C LYS A 221 0.84 0.05 -19.07
N SER A 222 1.43 0.11 -17.88
CA SER A 222 1.83 -1.08 -17.11
C SER A 222 0.62 -1.90 -16.63
N ASN A 223 -0.52 -1.24 -16.41
CA ASN A 223 -1.78 -1.84 -16.00
C ASN A 223 -2.66 -2.35 -17.17
N GLN A 224 -2.16 -2.49 -18.40
CA GLN A 224 -2.93 -3.08 -19.51
C GLN A 224 -3.17 -4.59 -19.30
N GLN A 225 -4.18 -4.91 -18.49
CA GLN A 225 -5.03 -6.09 -18.67
C GLN A 225 -6.44 -5.59 -19.01
N GLU A 226 -7.09 -6.28 -19.92
CA GLU A 226 -8.33 -5.91 -20.62
C GLU A 226 -9.45 -5.38 -19.70
N GLY A 227 -10.19 -4.39 -20.22
CA GLY A 227 -11.49 -3.97 -19.67
C GLY A 227 -11.45 -2.63 -18.92
N ALA A 228 -12.28 -1.69 -19.36
CA ALA A 228 -12.48 -0.41 -18.70
C ALA A 228 -13.14 -0.63 -17.33
N VAL A 229 -12.32 -0.76 -16.30
CA VAL A 229 -12.77 -0.86 -14.93
C VAL A 229 -12.16 0.30 -14.14
N THR A 230 -13.02 1.24 -13.74
CA THR A 230 -12.69 2.54 -13.14
C THR A 230 -12.11 2.46 -11.73
N TYR A 231 -11.90 1.25 -11.20
CA TYR A 231 -11.41 0.98 -9.85
C TYR A 231 -10.15 0.10 -9.86
N SER A 232 -9.44 0.05 -8.74
CA SER A 232 -8.14 -0.64 -8.63
C SER A 232 -8.31 -2.15 -8.49
N TYR A 233 -7.60 -2.94 -9.31
CA TYR A 233 -7.55 -4.43 -9.22
C TYR A 233 -7.11 -4.93 -7.82
N PHE A 234 -6.43 -4.11 -7.00
CA PHE A 234 -6.18 -4.45 -5.60
C PHE A 234 -7.48 -4.60 -4.80
N ILE A 235 -8.50 -3.78 -5.07
CA ILE A 235 -9.81 -3.88 -4.41
C ILE A 235 -10.49 -5.20 -4.76
N ASP A 236 -10.39 -5.66 -6.02
CA ASP A 236 -10.95 -6.96 -6.42
C ASP A 236 -10.32 -8.09 -5.63
N LEU A 237 -8.99 -8.08 -5.53
CA LEU A 237 -8.23 -9.06 -4.77
C LEU A 237 -8.60 -9.01 -3.29
N LEU A 238 -8.64 -7.80 -2.71
CA LEU A 238 -8.98 -7.58 -1.30
C LEU A 238 -10.39 -8.07 -0.98
N LEU A 239 -11.39 -7.68 -1.76
CA LEU A 239 -12.79 -8.06 -1.52
C LEU A 239 -13.04 -9.54 -1.80
N ASN A 240 -12.28 -10.21 -2.67
CA ASN A 240 -12.39 -11.64 -2.86
C ASN A 240 -11.61 -12.46 -1.80
N TYR A 241 -10.61 -11.86 -1.15
CA TYR A 241 -9.82 -12.47 -0.08
C TYR A 241 -10.49 -12.35 1.30
N GLU A 242 -10.91 -11.14 1.67
CA GLU A 242 -11.52 -10.87 2.97
C GLU A 242 -12.91 -11.49 3.06
N LYS A 243 -13.23 -12.08 4.21
CA LYS A 243 -14.57 -12.62 4.51
C LYS A 243 -15.46 -11.57 5.18
#